data_AF-A0A4R5URQ8-F1
#
_entry.id   AF-A0A4R5URQ8-F1
#
_cell.length_a   1.000
_cell.length_b   1.000
_cell.length_c   1.000
_cell.angle_alpha   90.00
_cell.angle_beta   90.00
_cell.angle_gamma   90.00
#
_symmetry.space_group_name_H-M   'P 1'
#
loop_
_entity.id
_entity.type
_entity.pdbx_description
1 polymer ?
#
loop_
_entity_poly.entity_id
_entity_poly.type
_entity_poly.pdbx_seq_one_letter_code
_entity_poly.pdbx_strand_id
1 'polypeptide(L)' 'MENSTIRKELHHLIDGADEDLLRLVYSILLPKAQVSEFSREQLDQLEKRYQNHLKNPEEGKTWDEVKAKLKK' A
#
# COMPACT_ATOMS: atom_id res chain seq x y z
N MET A 1 -8.51 30.40 11.68
CA MET A 1 -9.77 29.91 11.08
C MET A 1 -10.55 29.17 12.13
N GLU A 2 -11.85 29.40 12.23
CA GLU A 2 -12.70 28.62 13.11
C GLU A 2 -12.89 27.19 12.58
N ASN A 3 -13.06 26.24 13.48
CA ASN A 3 -13.27 24.83 13.16
C ASN A 3 -14.54 24.62 12.32
N SER A 4 -15.53 25.48 12.52
CA SER A 4 -16.78 25.55 11.74
C SER A 4 -16.53 25.84 10.26
N THR A 5 -15.57 26.71 9.93
CA THR A 5 -15.18 27.05 8.56
C THR A 5 -14.48 25.89 7.89
N ILE A 6 -13.49 25.29 8.58
CA ILE A 6 -12.72 24.15 8.06
C ILE A 6 -13.64 22.98 7.71
N ARG A 7 -14.62 22.69 8.58
CA ARG A 7 -15.59 21.62 8.34
C ARG A 7 -16.45 21.88 7.09
N LYS A 8 -16.92 23.12 6.90
CA LYS A 8 -17.73 23.48 5.73
C LYS A 8 -16.96 23.33 4.42
N GLU A 9 -15.70 23.76 4.41
CA GLU A 9 -14.85 23.68 3.22
C GLU A 9 -14.55 22.21 2.85
N LEU A 10 -14.29 21.36 3.84
CA LEU A 10 -14.08 19.92 3.60
C LEU A 10 -15.33 19.23 3.03
N HIS A 11 -16.53 19.55 3.53
CA HIS A 11 -17.76 19.00 2.97
C HIS A 11 -17.95 19.41 1.51
N HIS A 12 -17.73 20.69 1.20
CA HIS A 12 -17.87 21.17 -0.18
C HIS A 12 -16.87 20.51 -1.15
N LEU A 13 -15.63 20.26 -0.68
CA LEU A 13 -14.64 19.51 -1.43
C LEU A 13 -15.06 18.06 -1.68
N ILE A 14 -15.62 17.38 -0.68
CA ILE A 14 -16.08 15.99 -0.81
C ILE A 14 -17.26 15.89 -1.78
N ASP A 15 -18.22 16.82 -1.69
CA ASP A 15 -19.44 16.80 -2.52
C ASP A 15 -19.16 17.01 -4.01
N GLY A 16 -18.04 17.69 -4.35
CA GLY A 16 -17.63 17.97 -5.73
C GLY A 16 -16.46 17.11 -6.24
N ALA A 17 -15.91 16.22 -5.42
CA ALA A 17 -14.73 15.45 -5.78
C ALA A 17 -15.07 14.26 -6.68
N ASP A 18 -14.20 14.01 -7.67
CA ASP A 18 -14.19 12.75 -8.40
C ASP A 18 -13.61 11.61 -7.56
N GLU A 19 -13.76 10.39 -8.05
CA GLU A 19 -13.33 9.19 -7.32
C GLU A 19 -11.83 9.19 -7.02
N ASP A 20 -11.00 9.70 -7.93
CA ASP A 20 -9.55 9.76 -7.77
C ASP A 20 -9.14 10.73 -6.66
N LEU A 21 -9.77 11.91 -6.61
CA LEU A 21 -9.56 12.88 -5.55
C LEU A 21 -10.06 12.37 -4.20
N LEU A 22 -11.21 11.69 -4.16
CA LEU A 22 -11.73 11.05 -2.95
C LEU A 22 -10.77 9.98 -2.43
N ARG A 23 -10.23 9.13 -3.31
CA ARG A 23 -9.24 8.10 -2.94
C ARG A 23 -7.96 8.72 -2.39
N LEU A 24 -7.48 9.81 -2.99
CA LEU A 24 -6.30 10.52 -2.50
C LEU A 24 -6.54 11.12 -1.11
N VAL A 25 -7.63 11.87 -0.92
CA VAL A 25 -7.99 12.47 0.38
C VAL A 25 -8.17 11.38 1.44
N TYR A 26 -8.85 10.28 1.09
CA TYR A 26 -9.02 9.12 1.96
C TYR A 26 -7.67 8.51 2.36
N SER A 27 -6.72 8.39 1.43
CA SER A 27 -5.38 7.85 1.72
C SER A 27 -4.55 8.71 2.68
N ILE A 28 -4.77 10.04 2.66
CA ILE A 28 -4.08 10.99 3.54
C ILE A 28 -4.70 10.99 4.94
N LEU A 29 -6.03 10.88 5.01
CA LEU A 29 -6.79 10.91 6.26
C LEU A 29 -6.82 9.58 7.00
N LEU A 30 -6.57 8.46 6.30
CA LEU A 30 -6.37 7.18 6.94
C LEU A 30 -5.25 7.33 7.98
N PRO A 31 -5.49 6.94 9.25
CA PRO A 31 -4.45 6.89 10.25
C PRO A 31 -3.26 6.15 9.66
N LYS A 32 -2.04 6.66 9.85
CA LYS A 32 -0.79 6.02 9.41
C LYS A 32 -0.56 4.60 9.97
N ALA A 33 -1.56 3.97 10.57
CA ALA A 33 -1.60 2.57 10.94
C ALA A 33 -1.48 1.61 9.72
N GLN A 34 -1.55 2.10 8.48
CA GLN A 34 -1.30 1.29 7.28
C GLN A 34 -0.21 1.84 6.36
N VAL A 35 0.59 2.81 6.81
CA VAL A 35 1.89 3.03 6.15
C VAL A 35 2.73 1.85 6.62
N SER A 36 2.95 0.86 5.74
CA SER A 36 3.70 -0.34 6.11
C SER A 36 4.98 0.04 6.85
N GLU A 37 5.33 -0.69 7.90
CA GLU A 37 6.59 -0.49 8.64
C GLU A 37 7.85 -0.66 7.76
N PHE A 38 7.66 -1.04 6.50
CA PHE A 38 8.73 -1.23 5.53
C PHE A 38 9.35 0.08 5.07
N SER A 39 10.68 0.10 5.02
CA SER A 39 11.43 1.14 4.32
C SER A 39 11.08 1.14 2.82
N ARG A 40 11.44 2.23 2.14
CA ARG A 40 11.24 2.32 0.70
C ARG A 40 12.01 1.25 -0.06
N GLU A 41 13.22 0.91 0.37
CA GLU A 41 13.96 -0.19 -0.25
C GLU A 41 13.26 -1.54 -0.07
N GLN A 42 12.64 -1.77 1.09
CA GLN A 42 11.88 -3.00 1.36
C GLN A 42 10.64 -3.10 0.47
N LEU A 43 9.94 -1.99 0.24
CA LEU A 43 8.81 -1.91 -0.70
C LEU A 43 9.25 -2.19 -2.14
N ASP A 44 10.36 -1.59 -2.60
CA ASP A 44 10.88 -1.83 -3.95
C ASP A 44 11.26 -3.30 -4.17
N GLN A 45 11.77 -3.98 -3.13
CA GLN A 45 12.04 -5.42 -3.19
C GLN A 45 10.76 -6.26 -3.29
N LEU A 46 9.70 -5.88 -2.56
CA LEU A 46 8.41 -6.57 -2.64
C LEU A 46 7.80 -6.41 -4.03
N GLU A 47 7.80 -5.19 -4.57
CA GLU A 47 7.29 -4.92 -5.92
C GLU A 47 8.06 -5.74 -6.97
N LYS A 48 9.41 -5.76 -6.89
CA LYS A 48 10.22 -6.57 -7.78
C LYS A 48 9.87 -8.06 -7.71
N ARG A 49 9.67 -8.61 -6.50
CA ARG A 49 9.29 -10.02 -6.31
C ARG A 49 7.90 -10.30 -6.88
N TYR A 50 6.96 -9.39 -6.67
CA TYR A 50 5.60 -9.49 -7.18
C TYR A 50 5.59 -9.52 -8.71
N GLN A 51 6.29 -8.60 -9.36
CA GLN A 51 6.42 -8.57 -10.82
C GLN A 51 7.08 -9.83 -11.39
N ASN A 52 8.06 -10.38 -10.69
CA ASN A 52 8.67 -11.65 -11.10
C ASN A 52 7.69 -12.82 -11.00
N HIS A 53 6.91 -12.90 -9.92
CA HIS A 53 5.88 -13.93 -9.76
C HIS A 53 4.78 -13.83 -10.82
N LEU A 54 4.32 -12.62 -11.18
CA LEU A 54 3.35 -12.43 -12.26
C LEU A 54 3.84 -12.96 -13.60
N LYS A 55 5.15 -12.84 -13.88
CA LYS A 55 5.76 -13.35 -15.12
C LYS A 55 6.00 -14.85 -15.07
N ASN A 56 6.41 -15.36 -13.91
CA ASN A 56 6.80 -16.76 -13.71
C ASN A 56 6.13 -17.32 -12.43
N PRO A 57 4.82 -17.63 -12.48
CA PRO A 57 4.07 -18.00 -11.27
C PRO A 57 4.53 -19.31 -10.64
N GLU A 58 5.02 -20.24 -11.46
CA GLU A 58 5.58 -21.53 -11.04
C GLU A 58 7.08 -21.45 -10.69
N GLU A 59 7.72 -20.29 -10.87
CA GLU A 59 9.12 -20.10 -10.52
C GLU A 59 9.25 -19.80 -9.03
N GLY A 60 9.89 -20.71 -8.32
CA GLY A 60 10.07 -20.60 -6.89
C GLY A 60 10.54 -21.91 -6.30
N LYS A 61 10.59 -21.97 -4.97
CA LYS A 61 10.75 -23.21 -4.24
C LYS A 61 9.72 -23.22 -3.12
N THR A 62 9.14 -24.38 -2.89
CA THR A 62 8.31 -24.57 -1.71
C THR A 62 9.18 -24.44 -0.46
N TRP A 63 8.54 -24.11 0.67
CA TRP A 63 9.27 -23.98 1.93
C TRP A 63 9.92 -25.30 2.35
N ASP A 64 9.33 -26.43 1.97
CA ASP A 64 9.88 -27.76 2.24
C ASP A 64 11.14 -28.05 1.43
N GLU A 65 11.20 -27.63 0.16
CA GLU A 65 12.42 -27.71 -0.66
C GLU A 65 13.55 -26.83 -0.10
N VAL A 66 13.22 -25.64 0.41
CA VAL A 66 14.20 -24.75 1.05
C VAL A 66 14.72 -25.36 2.35
N LYS A 67 13.82 -25.86 3.22
CA LYS A 67 14.20 -26.54 4.47
C LYS A 67 15.08 -27.77 4.21
N ALA A 68 14.76 -28.56 3.19
CA ALA A 68 15.54 -29.73 2.83
C ALA A 68 16.98 -29.37 2.42
N LYS A 69 17.18 -28.22 1.75
CA LYS A 69 18.52 -27.72 1.39
C LYS A 69 19.32 -27.21 2.58
N LEU A 70 18.67 -26.62 3.58
CA LEU A 70 19.33 -26.07 4.78
C LEU A 70 19.70 -27.13 5.82
N LYS A 71 19.21 -28.37 5.68
CA LYS A 71 19.57 -29.51 6.54
C LYS A 71 20.85 -30.25 6.09
N LYS A 72 21.49 -29.80 5.02
CA LYS A 72 22.83 -30.26 4.60
C LYS A 72 23.91 -29.41 5.25
#